data_AF-A0A2D2B080-F1
#
_entry.id   AF-A0A2D2B080-F1
#
_cell.length_a   1.000
_cell.length_b   1.000
_cell.length_c   1.000
_cell.angle_alpha   90.00
_cell.angle_beta   90.00
_cell.angle_gamma   90.00
#
_symmetry.space_group_name_H-M   'P 1'
#
loop_
_entity.id
_entity.type
_entity.pdbx_description
1 polymer ?
#
loop_
_entity_poly.entity_id
_entity_poly.type
_entity_poly.pdbx_seq_one_letter_code
_entity_poly.pdbx_strand_id
1 'polypeptide(L)' 'MTRPSFTQADIKRAVQAVEAVGKSVAAVDFPPQGGFRVLLGEPEGAALAGRSGENEWDEVLRQQ' A
#
# COMPACT_ATOMS: atom_id res chain seq x y z
N MET A 1 -17.40 -3.39 -24.77
CA MET A 1 -16.46 -2.52 -24.04
C MET A 1 -15.24 -3.35 -23.66
N THR A 2 -14.06 -3.01 -24.16
CA THR A 2 -12.80 -3.69 -23.84
C THR A 2 -12.40 -3.36 -22.40
N ARG A 3 -12.17 -4.39 -21.58
CA ARG A 3 -11.67 -4.21 -20.22
C ARG A 3 -10.25 -3.65 -20.31
N PRO A 4 -9.94 -2.50 -19.68
CA PRO A 4 -8.58 -1.97 -19.74
C PRO A 4 -7.62 -2.97 -19.09
N SER A 5 -6.63 -3.42 -19.85
CA SER A 5 -5.56 -4.30 -19.37
C SER A 5 -4.38 -3.45 -18.96
N PHE A 6 -3.96 -3.57 -17.71
CA PHE A 6 -2.76 -2.91 -17.20
C PHE A 6 -1.62 -3.93 -17.15
N THR A 7 -0.44 -3.50 -17.58
CA THR A 7 0.76 -4.31 -17.54
C THR A 7 1.55 -4.05 -16.25
N GLN A 8 2.50 -4.93 -15.96
CA GLN A 8 3.47 -4.68 -14.89
C GLN A 8 4.26 -3.39 -15.09
N ALA A 9 4.53 -3.01 -16.35
CA ALA A 9 5.22 -1.75 -16.67
C ALA A 9 4.37 -0.53 -16.28
N ASP A 10 3.05 -0.60 -16.44
CA ASP A 10 2.14 0.50 -16.07
C ASP A 10 2.10 0.71 -14.56
N ILE A 11 2.06 -0.40 -13.80
CA ILE A 11 2.13 -0.36 -12.32
C ILE A 11 3.46 0.26 -11.86
N LYS A 12 4.59 -0.17 -12.47
CA LYS A 12 5.90 0.39 -12.13
C LYS A 12 5.98 1.89 -12.38
N ARG A 13 5.45 2.38 -13.50
CA ARG A 13 5.41 3.82 -13.81
C ARG A 13 4.57 4.59 -12.78
N ALA A 14 3.44 4.04 -12.36
CA ALA A 14 2.59 4.67 -11.36
C ALA A 14 3.29 4.78 -9.99
N VAL A 15 3.98 3.73 -9.54
CA VAL A 15 4.78 3.75 -8.31
C VAL A 15 5.89 4.81 -8.40
N GLN A 16 6.65 4.83 -9.50
CA GLN A 16 7.73 5.80 -9.70
C GLN A 16 7.22 7.25 -9.71
N ALA A 17 6.05 7.52 -10.29
CA ALA A 17 5.46 8.85 -10.30
C ALA A 17 5.08 9.33 -8.89
N VAL A 18 4.61 8.41 -8.04
CA VAL A 18 4.29 8.69 -6.63
C VAL A 18 5.56 8.95 -5.82
N GLU A 19 6.61 8.15 -6.01
CA GLU A 19 7.90 8.34 -5.34
C GLU A 19 8.57 9.66 -5.78
N ALA A 20 8.44 10.05 -7.04
CA ALA A 20 9.01 11.29 -7.58
C ALA A 20 8.43 12.55 -6.93
N VAL A 21 7.21 12.48 -6.37
CA VAL A 21 6.60 13.59 -5.61
C VAL A 21 6.85 13.46 -4.10
N GLY A 22 7.79 12.61 -3.69
CA GLY A 22 8.21 12.43 -2.30
C GLY A 22 7.18 11.70 -1.44
N LYS A 23 6.32 10.87 -2.04
CA LYS A 23 5.36 10.03 -1.32
C LYS A 23 5.79 8.58 -1.37
N SER A 24 5.64 7.88 -0.25
CA SER A 24 5.86 6.44 -0.15
C SER A 24 4.63 5.67 -0.62
N VAL A 25 4.85 4.52 -1.27
CA VAL A 25 3.79 3.57 -1.63
C VAL A 25 3.76 2.45 -0.59
N ALA A 26 2.61 2.27 0.05
CA ALA A 26 2.38 1.19 1.00
C ALA A 26 2.01 -0.12 0.29
N ALA A 27 1.12 -0.05 -0.70
CA ALA A 27 0.60 -1.21 -1.41
C ALA A 27 -0.01 -0.87 -2.78
N VAL A 28 -0.23 -1.90 -3.60
CA VAL A 28 -0.98 -1.82 -4.86
C VAL A 28 -2.15 -2.82 -4.78
N ASP A 29 -3.38 -2.35 -5.03
CA ASP A 29 -4.59 -3.19 -5.04
C ASP A 29 -5.15 -3.39 -6.46
N PHE A 30 -5.96 -4.44 -6.65
CA PHE A 30 -6.62 -4.76 -7.93
C PHE A 30 -8.12 -4.96 -7.71
N PRO A 31 -8.93 -3.90 -7.86
CA PRO A 31 -10.36 -3.97 -7.60
C PRO A 31 -11.11 -4.88 -8.60
N PRO A 32 -12.22 -5.53 -8.20
CA PRO A 32 -12.97 -6.44 -9.07
C PRO A 32 -13.60 -5.76 -10.30
N GLN A 33 -13.85 -4.45 -10.23
CA GLN A 33 -14.29 -3.64 -11.37
C GLN A 33 -13.20 -3.47 -12.45
N GLY A 34 -11.95 -3.85 -12.16
CA GLY A 34 -10.79 -3.69 -13.03
C GLY A 34 -9.94 -2.48 -12.65
N GLY A 35 -8.74 -2.42 -13.24
CA GLY A 35 -7.73 -1.41 -12.89
C GLY A 35 -6.87 -1.81 -11.70
N PHE A 36 -6.08 -0.85 -11.23
CA PHE A 36 -5.27 -0.96 -10.03
C PHE A 36 -5.29 0.38 -9.28
N ARG A 37 -5.06 0.35 -7.97
CA ARG A 37 -4.83 1.57 -7.17
C ARG A 37 -3.49 1.50 -6.47
N VAL A 38 -2.91 2.66 -6.26
CA VAL A 38 -1.68 2.83 -5.50
C VAL A 38 -2.06 3.44 -4.15
N LEU A 39 -1.79 2.71 -3.07
CA LEU A 39 -2.05 3.12 -1.70
C LEU A 39 -0.81 3.83 -1.17
N LEU A 40 -0.97 5.08 -0.73
CA LEU A 40 0.12 5.88 -0.18
C LEU A 40 0.32 5.54 1.29
N GLY A 41 1.58 5.50 1.73
CA GLY A 41 1.96 5.24 3.11
C GLY A 41 3.34 4.59 3.19
N GLU A 42 3.84 4.42 4.42
CA GLU A 42 5.08 3.67 4.63
C GLU A 42 4.85 2.19 4.28
N PRO A 43 5.75 1.55 3.51
CA PRO A 43 5.65 0.13 3.24
C PRO A 43 5.65 -0.64 4.57
N GLU A 44 4.76 -1.62 4.73
CA GLU A 44 4.57 -2.34 6.00
C GLU A 44 5.88 -2.90 6.58
N GLY A 45 6.85 -3.26 5.72
CA GLY A 45 8.18 -3.70 6.15
C GLY A 45 9.09 -2.62 6.74
N ALA A 46 8.91 -1.34 6.39
CA ALA A 46 9.65 -0.21 6.95
C ALA A 46 9.06 0.24 8.30
N ALA A 47 7.73 0.15 8.46
CA ALA A 47 7.03 0.47 9.69
C ALA A 47 7.31 -0.55 10.82
N LEU A 48 7.48 -1.83 10.47
CA LEU A 48 7.77 -2.91 11.42
C LEU A 48 9.22 -2.96 11.90
N ALA A 49 10.16 -2.33 11.18
CA ALA A 49 11.56 -2.28 11.60
C ALA A 49 11.81 -1.35 12.81
N GLY A 50 10.83 -0.48 13.16
CA GLY A 50 10.95 0.50 14.25
C GLY A 50 9.85 0.42 15.32
N ARG A 51 8.81 -0.40 15.14
CA ARG A 51 7.76 -0.60 16.14
C ARG A 51 7.87 -1.99 16.74
N SER A 52 8.55 -2.05 17.88
CA SER A 52 8.46 -3.15 18.83
C SER A 52 7.00 -3.44 19.16
N GLY A 53 6.43 -4.45 18.48
CA GLY A 53 5.52 -5.48 19.00
C GLY A 53 4.24 -5.12 19.76
N GLU A 54 3.93 -3.85 20.00
CA GLU A 54 2.69 -3.42 20.65
C GLU A 54 1.95 -2.42 19.74
N ASN A 55 0.77 -2.82 19.29
CA ASN A 55 -0.17 -1.94 18.61
C ASN A 55 -1.13 -1.31 19.64
N GLU A 56 -1.79 -0.22 19.26
CA GLU A 56 -2.75 0.51 20.10
C GLU A 56 -4.02 -0.30 20.47
N TRP A 57 -4.27 -1.42 19.80
CA TRP A 57 -5.35 -2.36 20.11
C TRP A 57 -4.97 -3.41 21.16
N ASP A 58 -3.67 -3.64 21.39
CA ASP A 58 -3.19 -4.59 22.39
C ASP A 58 -3.50 -4.13 23.82
N GLU A 59 -3.76 -2.84 24.04
CA GLU A 59 -4.26 -2.29 25.32
C GLU A 59 -5.73 -2.66 25.56
N VAL A 60 -6.55 -2.61 24.51
CA VAL A 60 -7.98 -2.93 24.58
C VAL A 60 -8.21 -4.42 24.88
N LEU A 61 -7.35 -5.29 24.32
CA LEU A 61 -7.45 -6.74 24.53
C LEU A 61 -7.01 -7.20 25.93
N ARG A 62 -6.21 -6.39 26.64
CA ARG A 62 -5.71 -6.72 28.00
C ARG A 62 -6.69 -6.42 29.14
N GLN A 63 -7.79 -5.71 28.86
CA GLN A 63 -8.77 -5.28 29.88
C GLN A 63 -9.97 -6.25 30.03
N GLN A 64 -9.88 -7.48 29.52
CA GLN A 64 -10.92 -8.51 29.64
C GLN A 64 -10.53 -9.63 30.60
#